data_AF-A0AAD4XS06-F1
#
_entry.id   AF-A0AAD4XS06-F1
#
_cell.length_a   1.000
_cell.length_b   1.000
_cell.length_c   1.000
_cell.angle_alpha   90.00
_cell.angle_beta   90.00
_cell.angle_gamma   90.00
#
_symmetry.space_group_name_H-M   'P 1'
#
loop_
_entity.id
_entity.type
_entity.pdbx_description
1 polymer ?
#
loop_
_entity_poly.entity_id
_entity_poly.type
_entity_poly.pdbx_seq_one_letter_code
_entity_poly.pdbx_strand_id
1 'polypeptide(L)'
;MGNLKLLDVRNNHLSSKIPSLTSNVIVLTSGNPDIGKDMTAPPLGSSDSGSSRNISKKLIRVIVGSVIGGVFIIVLLGVICFCLYNQKQGDTHVNEAKDMV
;
A
#
# COMPACT_ATOMS: atom_id res chain seq x y z
N MET A 1 10.65 47.92 -4.39
CA MET A 1 10.84 46.66 -5.14
C MET A 1 12.14 46.00 -4.68
N GLY A 2 12.10 44.72 -4.34
CA GLY A 2 13.23 44.01 -3.73
C GLY A 2 14.41 43.80 -4.68
N ASN A 3 15.62 44.06 -4.18
CA ASN A 3 16.89 43.87 -4.88
C ASN A 3 17.42 42.44 -4.66
N LEU A 4 16.73 41.43 -5.19
CA LEU A 4 17.29 40.07 -5.21
C LEU A 4 18.38 40.00 -6.28
N LYS A 5 19.59 39.61 -5.86
CA LYS A 5 20.77 39.46 -6.72
C LYS A 5 21.20 38.00 -6.89
N LEU A 6 20.88 37.17 -5.90
CA LEU A 6 21.27 35.77 -5.84
C LEU A 6 20.13 34.91 -5.28
N LEU A 7 19.86 33.80 -5.94
CA LEU A 7 18.95 32.76 -5.50
C LEU A 7 19.70 31.42 -5.55
N ASP A 8 20.17 30.95 -4.41
CA ASP A 8 20.77 29.62 -4.30
C ASP A 8 19.72 28.60 -3.85
N VAL A 9 19.43 27.62 -4.71
CA VAL A 9 18.48 26.53 -4.48
C VAL A 9 19.12 25.18 -4.80
N ARG A 10 20.44 25.07 -4.62
CA ARG A 10 21.17 23.83 -4.89
C ARG A 10 20.73 22.68 -3.98
N ASN A 11 20.97 21.45 -4.42
CA ASN A 11 20.80 20.21 -3.64
C ASN A 11 19.38 20.03 -3.07
N ASN A 12 18.36 20.44 -3.82
CA ASN A 12 16.96 20.21 -3.50
C ASN A 12 16.34 19.25 -4.51
N HIS A 13 15.05 18.94 -4.35
CA HIS A 13 14.29 18.09 -5.27
C HIS A 13 13.34 18.94 -6.11
N LEU A 14 13.82 20.08 -6.64
CA LEU A 14 13.01 20.95 -7.49
C LEU A 14 12.87 20.34 -8.89
N SER A 15 11.63 20.17 -9.35
CA SER A 15 11.28 19.34 -10.51
C SER A 15 10.52 20.08 -11.63
N SER A 16 10.69 21.41 -11.71
CA SER A 16 9.93 22.26 -12.63
C SER A 16 10.82 23.15 -13.50
N LYS A 17 10.21 23.76 -14.53
CA LYS A 17 10.87 24.74 -15.38
C LYS A 17 11.26 25.96 -14.56
N ILE A 18 12.54 26.34 -14.65
CA ILE A 18 13.05 27.55 -13.99
C ILE A 18 12.31 28.75 -14.60
N PRO A 19 11.52 29.51 -13.83
CA PRO A 19 10.88 30.71 -14.34
C PRO A 19 11.96 31.70 -14.77
N SER A 20 11.71 32.43 -15.85
CA SER A 20 12.63 33.49 -16.29
C SER A 20 12.63 34.59 -15.24
N LEU A 21 13.59 34.52 -14.32
CA LEU A 21 13.90 35.58 -13.40
C LEU A 21 14.61 36.69 -14.17
N THR A 22 14.34 37.94 -13.81
CA THR A 22 14.99 39.12 -14.37
C THR A 22 16.51 38.90 -14.48
N SER A 23 17.12 39.29 -15.60
CA SER A 23 18.52 39.03 -16.01
C SER A 23 19.61 39.37 -14.97
N ASN A 24 19.23 40.06 -13.90
CA ASN A 24 20.12 40.58 -12.87
C ASN A 24 20.21 39.64 -11.65
N VAL A 25 19.47 38.52 -11.65
CA VAL A 25 19.43 37.53 -10.58
C VAL A 25 20.24 36.32 -10.99
N ILE A 26 21.28 36.01 -10.24
CA ILE A 26 22.04 34.76 -10.40
C ILE A 26 21.24 33.65 -9.72
N VAL A 27 20.91 32.59 -10.46
CA VAL A 27 20.14 31.44 -9.93
C VAL A 27 21.02 30.20 -9.97
N LEU A 28 21.17 29.55 -8.82
CA LEU A 28 22.03 28.38 -8.67
C LEU A 28 21.15 27.17 -8.39
N THR A 29 21.04 26.27 -9.36
CA THR A 29 20.13 25.11 -9.33
C THR A 29 20.86 23.77 -9.36
N SER A 30 22.19 23.74 -9.21
CA SER A 30 22.97 22.50 -9.26
C SER A 30 22.54 21.49 -8.17
N GLY A 31 22.64 20.20 -8.44
CA GLY A 31 22.25 19.17 -7.48
C GLY A 31 20.73 18.96 -7.34
N ASN A 32 19.91 19.56 -8.21
CA ASN A 32 18.50 19.21 -8.36
C ASN A 32 18.35 18.20 -9.52
N PRO A 33 18.01 16.93 -9.25
CA PRO A 33 18.01 15.88 -10.28
C PRO A 33 16.92 16.03 -11.34
N ASP A 34 15.83 16.74 -11.02
CA ASP A 34 14.64 16.85 -11.87
C ASP A 34 14.42 18.26 -12.45
N ILE A 35 15.38 19.19 -12.30
CA ILE A 35 15.22 20.58 -12.74
C ILE A 35 15.24 20.69 -14.28
N GLY A 36 14.31 21.45 -14.86
CA GLY A 36 14.21 21.63 -16.31
C GLY A 36 13.65 20.43 -17.08
N LYS A 37 13.27 19.35 -16.38
CA LYS A 37 12.47 18.26 -16.95
C LYS A 37 11.05 18.77 -17.09
N ASP A 38 10.62 19.04 -18.32
CA ASP A 38 9.19 19.20 -18.59
C ASP A 38 8.57 17.85 -18.22
N MET A 39 7.74 17.81 -17.17
CA MET A 39 6.89 16.67 -16.92
C MET A 39 5.85 16.66 -18.04
N THR A 40 6.28 16.32 -19.26
CA THR A 40 5.40 15.82 -20.29
C THR A 40 4.61 14.73 -19.61
N ALA A 41 3.31 15.00 -19.40
CA ALA A 41 2.39 14.02 -18.88
C ALA A 41 2.70 12.70 -19.59
N PRO A 42 2.98 11.61 -18.86
CA PRO A 42 3.43 10.40 -19.50
C PRO A 42 2.41 10.04 -20.59
N PRO A 43 2.84 9.73 -21.83
CA PRO A 43 1.94 9.06 -22.74
C PRO A 43 1.41 7.85 -22.00
N LEU A 44 0.09 7.61 -22.08
CA LEU A 44 -0.51 6.41 -21.55
C LEU A 44 0.27 5.20 -22.09
N GLY A 45 1.16 4.64 -21.26
CA GLY A 45 2.05 3.56 -21.68
C GLY A 45 3.48 3.73 -21.21
N SER A 46 3.78 3.08 -20.09
CA SER A 46 5.04 2.36 -19.86
C SER A 46 6.34 3.17 -19.98
N SER A 47 6.87 3.63 -18.85
CA SER A 47 8.32 3.53 -18.59
C SER A 47 8.62 3.67 -17.11
N ASP A 48 9.21 2.59 -16.61
CA ASP A 48 9.87 2.41 -15.32
C ASP A 48 11.04 3.39 -15.16
N SER A 49 10.96 4.30 -14.18
CA SER A 49 12.09 5.01 -13.57
C SER A 49 11.55 6.01 -12.56
N GLY A 50 11.66 5.66 -11.29
CA GLY A 50 11.27 6.50 -10.17
C GLY A 50 10.71 5.63 -9.07
N SER A 51 11.47 5.54 -7.98
CA SER A 51 11.10 4.89 -6.72
C SER A 51 9.88 5.60 -6.09
N SER A 52 8.75 5.52 -6.75
CA SER A 52 7.45 5.62 -6.13
C SER A 52 7.20 4.23 -5.57
N ARG A 53 6.86 4.17 -4.28
CA ARG A 53 6.44 2.96 -3.58
C ARG A 53 5.12 2.51 -4.19
N ASN A 54 5.19 2.00 -5.42
CA ASN A 54 4.13 1.36 -6.15
C ASN A 54 3.88 0.07 -5.39
N ILE A 55 3.02 0.15 -4.38
CA ILE A 55 2.40 -1.01 -3.78
C ILE A 55 1.67 -1.68 -4.94
N SER A 56 2.36 -2.66 -5.51
CA SER A 56 1.91 -3.47 -6.62
C SER A 56 0.49 -3.88 -6.30
N LYS A 57 -0.48 -3.52 -7.14
CA LYS A 57 -1.91 -3.85 -6.98
C LYS A 57 -2.15 -5.34 -6.68
N LYS A 58 -1.14 -6.20 -6.93
CA LYS A 58 -1.01 -7.59 -6.47
C LYS A 58 -1.08 -7.77 -4.95
N LEU A 59 -0.46 -6.92 -4.12
CA LEU A 59 -0.43 -7.08 -2.66
C LEU A 59 -1.78 -6.74 -1.99
N ILE A 60 -2.50 -5.73 -2.51
CA ILE A 60 -3.83 -5.34 -2.00
C ILE A 60 -4.85 -6.47 -2.18
N ARG A 61 -4.80 -7.18 -3.32
CA ARG A 61 -5.69 -8.33 -3.58
C ARG A 61 -5.45 -9.50 -2.61
N VAL A 62 -4.20 -9.71 -2.19
CA VAL A 62 -3.83 -10.79 -1.26
C VAL A 62 -4.33 -10.50 0.16
N ILE A 63 -4.23 -9.26 0.62
CA ILE A 63 -4.66 -8.88 1.97
C ILE A 63 -6.17 -9.07 2.15
N VAL A 64 -6.98 -8.62 1.18
CA VAL A 64 -8.44 -8.75 1.28
C VAL A 64 -8.88 -10.21 1.20
N GLY A 65 -8.29 -11.02 0.31
CA GLY A 65 -8.60 -12.45 0.22
C GLY A 65 -8.28 -13.23 1.50
N SER A 66 -7.19 -12.85 2.19
CA SER A 66 -6.75 -13.53 3.41
C SER A 66 -7.69 -13.33 4.59
N VAL A 67 -8.34 -12.16 4.73
CA VAL A 67 -9.25 -11.90 5.85
C VAL A 67 -10.50 -12.78 5.74
N ILE A 68 -11.13 -12.82 4.56
CA ILE A 68 -12.32 -13.66 4.35
C ILE A 68 -11.97 -15.14 4.54
N GLY A 69 -10.84 -15.60 3.98
CA GLY A 69 -10.40 -16.99 4.14
C GLY A 69 -10.11 -17.35 5.60
N GLY A 70 -9.41 -16.49 6.33
CA GLY A 70 -9.06 -16.72 7.74
C GLY A 70 -10.29 -16.80 8.65
N VAL A 71 -11.24 -15.88 8.50
CA VAL A 71 -12.48 -15.88 9.30
C VAL A 71 -13.29 -17.16 9.05
N PHE A 72 -13.38 -17.61 7.79
CA PHE A 72 -14.13 -18.82 7.45
C PHE A 72 -13.56 -20.08 8.12
N ILE A 73 -12.23 -20.22 8.14
CA ILE A 73 -11.54 -21.36 8.78
C ILE A 73 -11.76 -21.34 10.30
N ILE A 74 -11.64 -20.18 10.95
CA ILE A 74 -11.84 -20.05 12.40
C ILE A 74 -13.27 -20.43 12.79
N VAL A 75 -14.28 -19.98 12.03
CA VAL A 75 -15.68 -20.33 12.26
C VAL A 75 -15.92 -21.82 12.09
N LEU A 76 -15.39 -22.44 11.02
CA LEU A 76 -15.49 -23.87 10.79
C LEU A 76 -14.88 -24.68 11.94
N LEU A 77 -13.68 -24.31 12.41
CA LEU A 77 -13.06 -24.95 13.58
C LEU A 77 -13.91 -24.78 14.84
N GLY A 78 -14.44 -23.58 15.08
CA GLY A 78 -15.33 -23.31 16.22
C GLY A 78 -16.58 -24.19 16.21
N VAL A 79 -17.23 -24.32 15.05
CA VAL A 79 -18.42 -25.17 14.87
C VAL A 79 -18.08 -26.64 15.10
N ILE A 80 -16.98 -27.15 14.53
CA ILE A 80 -16.56 -28.55 14.74
C ILE A 80 -16.30 -28.82 16.21
N CYS A 81 -15.54 -27.95 16.89
CA CYS A 81 -15.27 -28.06 18.32
C CYS A 81 -16.56 -28.04 19.14
N PHE A 82 -17.49 -27.14 18.83
CA PHE A 82 -18.78 -27.04 19.50
C PHE A 82 -19.66 -28.28 19.27
N CYS A 83 -19.73 -28.78 18.03
CA CYS A 83 -20.46 -29.99 17.69
C CYS A 83 -19.94 -31.21 18.46
N LEU A 84 -18.62 -31.36 18.57
CA LEU A 84 -18.00 -32.46 19.32
C LEU A 84 -18.17 -32.30 20.84
N TYR A 85 -18.14 -31.07 21.34
CA TYR A 85 -18.38 -30.78 22.75
C TYR A 85 -19.82 -31.07 23.18
N ASN A 86 -20.79 -30.77 22.33
CA ASN A 86 -22.20 -31.08 22.58
C ASN A 86 -22.51 -32.57 22.40
N GLN A 87 -21.85 -33.25 21.45
CA GLN A 87 -21.94 -34.71 21.36
C GLN A 87 -21.43 -35.38 22.63
N LYS A 88 -20.30 -34.93 23.20
CA LYS A 88 -19.81 -35.46 24.48
C LYS A 88 -20.77 -35.28 25.67
N GLN A 89 -21.71 -34.34 25.60
CA GLN A 89 -22.74 -34.17 26.64
C GLN A 89 -24.04 -34.92 26.31
N GLY A 90 -24.37 -35.09 25.03
CA GLY A 90 -25.53 -35.90 24.59
C GLY A 90 -25.28 -37.42 24.63
N ASP A 91 -24.04 -37.84 24.39
CA ASP A 91 -23.63 -39.24 24.33
C ASP A 91 -23.57 -39.89 25.72
N THR A 92 -23.43 -39.12 26.79
CA THR A 92 -23.55 -39.68 28.15
C THR A 92 -24.97 -40.16 28.45
N HIS A 93 -26.00 -39.62 27.78
CA HIS A 93 -27.39 -40.11 27.89
C HIS A 93 -27.83 -41.01 26.71
N VAL A 94 -27.16 -40.97 25.56
CA VAL A 94 -27.52 -41.79 24.38
C VAL A 94 -26.75 -43.11 24.32
N ASN A 95 -25.56 -43.20 24.92
CA ASN A 95 -24.79 -44.45 24.93
C ASN A 95 -25.37 -45.50 25.89
N GLU A 96 -26.13 -45.11 26.91
CA GLU A 96 -26.82 -46.06 27.80
C GLU A 96 -28.05 -46.69 27.11
N ALA A 97 -28.71 -45.96 26.19
CA ALA A 97 -29.85 -46.46 25.44
C ALA A 97 -29.48 -47.42 24.29
N LYS A 98 -28.19 -47.54 23.95
CA LYS A 98 -27.69 -48.47 22.92
C LYS A 98 -27.28 -49.84 23.48
N ASP A 99 -27.12 -49.97 24.80
CA ASP A 99 -26.81 -51.25 25.48
C ASP A 99 -28.07 -52.02 25.94
N MET A 100 -29.27 -51.56 25.57
CA MET A 100 -30.55 -52.22 25.91
C MET A 100 -31.35 -52.72 24.68
N VAL A 101 -30.71 -52.87 23.51
CA VAL A 101 -31.30 -53.51 22.32
C VAL A 101 -30.44 -54.67 21.84
#